data_AF-A0A932XVP4-F1
#
_entry.id   AF-A0A932XVP4-F1
#
_cell.length_a   1.000
_cell.length_b   1.000
_cell.length_c   1.000
_cell.angle_alpha   90.00
_cell.angle_beta   90.00
_cell.angle_gamma   90.00
#
_symmetry.space_group_name_H-M   'P 1'
#
loop_
_entity.id
_entity.type
_entity.pdbx_description
1 polymer ?
#
loop_
_entity_poly.entity_id
_entity_poly.type
_entity_poly.pdbx_seq_one_letter_code
_entity_poly.pdbx_strand_id
1 'polypeptide(L)'
;ADVVTGSMQRAIAETNRRRAIQQRYNKAHRVTPQSITKPIRPGLLPSRAPALPDTEYLDLPPAEVHRVIKELTAKMDLAARNLEFETAAQLRDTIAAIIQHK
;
A
#
# COMPACT_ATOMS: atom_id res chain seq x y z
N ALA A 1 -1.85 29.76 -20.39
CA ALA A 1 -2.96 30.43 -19.70
C ALA A 1 -3.88 29.34 -19.16
N ASP A 2 -4.01 29.24 -17.84
CA ASP A 2 -4.85 28.21 -17.21
C ASP A 2 -6.32 28.65 -17.27
N VAL A 3 -7.04 28.14 -18.26
CA VAL A 3 -8.48 28.36 -18.39
C VAL A 3 -9.18 27.26 -17.61
N VAL A 4 -9.86 27.66 -16.53
CA VAL A 4 -10.74 26.73 -15.81
C VAL A 4 -11.86 26.30 -16.75
N THR A 5 -11.87 25.01 -17.11
CA THR A 5 -12.92 24.46 -17.96
C THR A 5 -14.25 24.43 -17.22
N GLY A 6 -15.37 24.44 -17.95
CA GLY A 6 -16.70 24.35 -17.32
C GLY A 6 -16.90 23.11 -16.43
N SER A 7 -16.23 22.00 -16.76
CA SER A 7 -16.23 20.79 -15.93
C SER A 7 -15.50 20.98 -14.61
N MET A 8 -14.33 21.64 -14.63
CA MET A 8 -13.61 22.01 -13.41
C MET A 8 -14.44 22.96 -12.55
N GLN A 9 -15.07 23.96 -13.16
CA GLN A 9 -15.89 24.93 -12.42
C GLN A 9 -17.05 24.25 -11.68
N ARG A 10 -17.75 23.31 -12.31
CA ARG A 10 -18.82 22.52 -11.66
C ARG A 10 -18.29 21.67 -10.51
N ALA A 11 -17.16 20.98 -10.71
CA ALA A 11 -16.56 20.12 -9.70
C ALA A 11 -16.08 20.94 -8.47
N ILE A 12 -15.45 22.09 -8.71
CA ILE A 12 -15.00 23.01 -7.66
C ILE A 12 -16.21 23.57 -6.90
N ALA A 13 -17.26 24.00 -7.61
CA ALA A 13 -18.47 24.54 -7.00
C ALA A 13 -19.16 23.51 -6.08
N GLU A 14 -19.35 22.27 -6.54
CA GLU A 14 -19.98 21.23 -5.71
C GLU A 14 -19.10 20.84 -4.51
N THR A 15 -17.77 20.80 -4.69
CA THR A 15 -16.82 20.56 -3.58
C THR A 15 -16.94 21.64 -2.51
N ASN A 16 -16.99 22.91 -2.93
CA ASN A 16 -17.13 24.04 -2.01
C ASN A 16 -18.51 24.04 -1.33
N ARG A 17 -19.59 23.72 -2.05
CA ARG A 17 -20.94 23.59 -1.49
C ARG A 17 -20.98 22.53 -0.39
N ARG A 18 -20.41 21.34 -0.63
CA ARG A 18 -20.34 20.24 0.36
C ARG A 18 -19.51 20.63 1.58
N ARG A 19 -18.34 21.24 1.36
CA ARG A 19 -17.44 21.67 2.45
C ARG A 19 -18.11 22.70 3.36
N ALA A 20 -18.84 23.67 2.81
CA ALA A 20 -19.57 24.66 3.60
C ALA A 20 -20.63 24.01 4.51
N ILE A 21 -21.38 23.03 4.00
CA ILE A 21 -22.36 22.27 4.79
C ILE A 21 -21.67 21.51 5.92
N GLN A 22 -20.56 20.80 5.61
CA GLN A 22 -19.79 20.04 6.60
C GLN A 22 -19.22 20.94 7.70
N GLN A 23 -18.64 22.10 7.34
CA GLN A 23 -18.10 23.06 8.31
C GLN A 23 -19.19 23.63 9.22
N ARG A 24 -20.36 23.96 8.66
CA ARG A 24 -21.51 24.44 9.45
C ARG A 24 -21.99 23.38 10.43
N TYR A 25 -22.12 22.13 9.97
CA TYR A 25 -22.49 21.00 10.82
C TYR A 25 -21.45 20.81 11.94
N ASN A 26 -20.17 20.75 11.59
CA ASN A 26 -19.09 20.56 12.56
C ASN A 26 -19.06 21.67 13.61
N LYS A 27 -19.26 22.94 13.21
CA LYS A 27 -19.35 24.07 14.14
C LYS A 27 -20.58 23.98 15.05
N ALA A 28 -21.74 23.63 14.50
CA ALA A 28 -22.98 23.48 15.27
C ALA A 28 -22.90 22.34 16.30
N HIS A 29 -22.21 21.25 15.95
CA HIS A 29 -22.09 20.05 16.78
C HIS A 29 -20.77 19.95 17.56
N ARG A 30 -19.92 20.98 17.51
CA ARG A 30 -18.58 21.00 18.14
C ARG A 30 -17.71 19.79 17.74
N VAL A 31 -17.85 19.33 16.50
CA VAL A 31 -17.06 18.21 15.94
C VAL A 31 -15.75 18.76 15.38
N THR A 32 -14.63 18.22 15.87
CA THR A 32 -13.30 18.49 15.30
C THR A 32 -12.99 17.41 14.26
N PRO A 33 -12.76 17.74 12.98
CA PRO A 33 -12.39 16.76 11.97
C PRO A 33 -11.08 16.06 12.34
N GLN A 34 -11.09 14.73 12.33
CA GLN A 34 -9.90 13.91 12.54
C GLN A 34 -9.83 12.82 11.48
N SER A 35 -8.62 12.42 11.12
CA SER A 35 -8.39 11.27 10.25
C SER A 35 -8.87 9.99 10.94
N ILE A 36 -9.54 9.12 10.19
CA ILE A 36 -9.98 7.83 10.72
C ILE A 36 -8.75 6.91 10.83
N THR A 37 -8.35 6.57 12.06
CA THR A 37 -7.35 5.53 12.33
C THR A 37 -8.06 4.25 12.75
N LYS A 38 -8.06 3.23 11.89
CA LYS A 38 -8.62 1.91 12.22
C LYS A 38 -7.49 0.97 12.66
N PRO A 39 -7.60 0.29 13.82
CA PRO A 39 -6.63 -0.74 14.18
C PRO A 39 -6.73 -1.92 13.20
N ILE A 40 -5.59 -2.52 12.87
CA ILE A 40 -5.55 -3.78 12.13
C ILE A 40 -6.16 -4.85 13.05
N ARG A 41 -7.34 -5.35 12.69
CA ARG A 41 -7.95 -6.48 13.40
C ARG A 41 -7.11 -7.72 13.11
N PRO A 42 -6.80 -8.57 14.12
CA PRO A 42 -6.18 -9.85 13.84
C PRO A 42 -7.06 -10.60 12.84
N GLY A 43 -6.44 -11.07 11.75
CA GLY A 43 -7.14 -11.87 10.75
C GLY A 43 -7.69 -13.16 11.37
N LEU A 44 -8.62 -13.81 10.67
CA LEU A 44 -9.21 -15.09 11.10
C LEU A 44 -8.18 -16.24 11.20
N LEU A 45 -6.99 -16.05 10.64
CA LEU A 45 -5.93 -17.06 10.60
C LEU A 45 -5.00 -16.88 11.80
N PRO A 46 -4.64 -17.96 12.52
CA PRO A 46 -3.62 -17.89 13.55
C PRO A 46 -2.31 -17.40 12.92
N SER A 47 -1.65 -16.45 13.59
CA SER A 47 -0.32 -15.98 13.19
C SER A 47 0.65 -17.15 13.28
N ARG A 48 0.92 -17.80 12.15
CA ARG A 48 2.06 -18.70 12.01
C ARG A 48 3.31 -17.83 11.95
N ALA A 49 4.35 -18.25 12.66
CA ALA A 49 5.62 -17.53 12.65
C ALA A 49 6.06 -17.29 11.19
N PRO A 50 6.55 -16.08 10.85
CA PRO A 50 7.03 -15.80 9.51
C PRO A 50 8.12 -16.82 9.18
N ALA A 51 7.99 -17.48 8.04
CA ALA A 51 9.07 -18.29 7.51
C ALA A 51 10.27 -17.36 7.27
N LEU A 52 11.45 -17.80 7.69
CA LEU A 52 12.66 -17.00 7.51
C LEU A 52 12.90 -16.79 6.01
N PRO A 53 13.24 -15.56 5.59
CA PRO A 53 13.59 -15.31 4.20
C PRO A 53 14.84 -16.12 3.83
N ASP A 54 14.85 -16.68 2.62
CA ASP A 54 16.03 -17.29 2.01
C ASP A 54 17.19 -16.30 2.00
N THR A 55 18.21 -16.59 2.82
CA THR A 55 19.40 -15.76 2.99
C THR A 55 20.40 -15.88 1.85
N GLU A 56 20.20 -16.85 0.95
CA GLU A 56 21.06 -17.13 -0.21
C GLU A 56 21.27 -15.89 -1.10
N TYR A 57 20.31 -14.96 -1.08
CA TYR A 57 20.32 -13.79 -1.96
C TYR A 57 20.97 -12.52 -1.38
N LEU A 58 21.45 -12.54 -0.13
CA LEU A 58 21.96 -11.35 0.58
C LEU A 58 23.34 -10.88 0.08
N ASP A 59 24.19 -11.84 -0.32
CA ASP A 59 25.59 -11.60 -0.68
C ASP A 59 25.82 -11.39 -2.18
N LEU A 60 24.76 -11.24 -3.00
CA LEU A 60 24.92 -11.03 -4.43
C LEU A 60 25.60 -9.70 -4.79
N PRO A 61 26.36 -9.64 -5.90
CA PRO A 61 26.90 -8.39 -6.43
C PRO A 61 25.79 -7.39 -6.76
N PRO A 62 25.98 -6.07 -6.55
CA PRO A 62 24.96 -5.05 -6.82
C PRO A 62 24.38 -5.09 -8.25
N ALA A 63 25.20 -5.52 -9.21
CA ALA A 63 24.80 -5.67 -10.62
C ALA A 63 23.74 -6.78 -10.84
N GLU A 64 23.71 -7.81 -9.99
CA GLU A 64 22.81 -8.96 -10.15
C GLU A 64 21.54 -8.84 -9.30
N VAL A 65 21.57 -8.03 -8.24
CA VAL A 65 20.43 -7.79 -7.34
C VAL A 65 19.17 -7.40 -8.10
N HIS A 66 19.29 -6.49 -9.07
CA HIS A 66 18.13 -6.01 -9.81
C HIS A 66 17.50 -7.10 -10.70
N ARG A 67 18.32 -8.01 -11.24
CA ARG A 67 17.84 -9.15 -12.03
C ARG A 67 17.11 -10.14 -11.13
N VAL A 68 17.69 -10.48 -9.99
CA VAL A 68 17.12 -11.42 -9.02
C VAL A 68 15.80 -10.89 -8.45
N ILE A 69 15.73 -9.61 -8.06
CA ILE A 69 14.47 -9.00 -7.60
C ILE A 69 13.39 -9.12 -8.67
N LYS A 70 13.72 -8.87 -9.95
CA LYS A 70 12.76 -8.98 -11.05
C LYS A 70 12.24 -10.41 -11.22
N GLU A 71 13.12 -11.40 -11.12
CA GLU A 71 12.75 -12.82 -11.20
C GLU A 71 11.88 -13.26 -10.00
N LEU A 72 12.27 -12.90 -8.79
CA LEU A 72 11.50 -13.18 -7.57
C LEU A 72 10.12 -12.49 -7.60
N THR A 73 10.05 -11.25 -8.10
CA THR A 73 8.78 -10.53 -8.27
C THR A 73 7.85 -11.27 -9.22
N ALA A 74 8.37 -11.76 -10.36
CA ALA A 74 7.58 -12.54 -11.30
C ALA A 74 7.07 -13.86 -10.69
N LYS A 75 7.89 -14.55 -9.89
CA LYS A 75 7.50 -15.76 -9.15
C LYS A 75 6.44 -15.45 -8.09
N MET A 76 6.57 -14.33 -7.37
CA MET A 76 5.61 -13.88 -6.36
C MET A 76 4.25 -13.58 -7.00
N ASP A 77 4.23 -12.89 -8.14
CA ASP A 77 3.02 -12.59 -8.89
C ASP A 77 2.34 -13.86 -9.41
N LEU A 78 3.11 -14.85 -9.85
CA LEU A 78 2.59 -16.14 -10.29
C LEU A 78 1.96 -16.91 -9.12
N ALA A 79 2.65 -16.99 -7.98
CA ALA A 79 2.13 -17.61 -6.76
C ALA A 79 0.84 -16.94 -6.29
N ALA A 80 0.78 -15.60 -6.31
CA ALA A 80 -0.43 -14.85 -5.97
C ALA A 80 -1.60 -15.14 -6.92
N ARG A 81 -1.35 -15.27 -8.24
CA ARG A 81 -2.38 -15.68 -9.21
C ARG A 81 -2.89 -17.10 -8.97
N ASN A 82 -2.01 -17.99 -8.53
CA ASN A 82 -2.34 -19.38 -8.20
C ASN A 82 -2.96 -19.53 -6.80
N LEU A 83 -3.21 -18.42 -6.08
CA LEU A 83 -3.74 -18.40 -4.70
C LEU A 83 -2.80 -19.04 -3.66
N GLU A 84 -1.52 -19.16 -3.98
CA GLU A 84 -0.47 -19.64 -3.07
C GLU A 84 0.07 -18.48 -2.23
N PHE A 85 -0.73 -18.00 -1.28
CA PHE A 85 -0.39 -16.80 -0.52
C PHE A 85 0.80 -17.00 0.43
N GLU A 86 1.06 -18.21 0.90
CA GLU A 86 2.20 -18.51 1.77
C GLU A 86 3.53 -18.36 1.01
N THR A 87 3.61 -18.90 -0.20
CA THR A 87 4.80 -18.80 -1.04
C THR A 87 5.00 -17.37 -1.55
N ALA A 88 3.91 -16.67 -1.91
CA ALA A 88 3.97 -15.26 -2.27
C ALA A 88 4.46 -14.38 -1.10
N ALA A 89 4.03 -14.66 0.13
CA ALA A 89 4.49 -13.94 1.32
C ALA A 89 5.98 -14.16 1.59
N GLN A 90 6.46 -15.40 1.46
CA GLN A 90 7.90 -15.72 1.58
C GLN A 90 8.73 -14.95 0.55
N LEU A 91 8.31 -14.96 -0.72
CA LEU A 91 9.00 -14.26 -1.80
C LEU A 91 9.01 -12.73 -1.60
N ARG A 92 7.93 -12.16 -1.05
CA ARG A 92 7.89 -10.75 -0.67
C ARG A 92 8.92 -10.44 0.41
N ASP A 93 9.01 -11.30 1.43
CA ASP A 93 9.90 -11.09 2.58
C ASP A 93 11.37 -11.28 2.18
N THR A 94 11.68 -12.18 1.25
CA THR A 94 13.03 -12.31 0.67
C THR A 94 13.41 -11.08 -0.15
N ILE A 95 12.52 -10.59 -1.02
CA ILE A 95 12.74 -9.33 -1.76
C ILE A 95 13.00 -8.17 -0.79
N ALA A 96 12.21 -8.06 0.27
CA ALA A 96 12.39 -7.03 1.29
C ALA A 96 13.76 -7.15 2.00
N ALA A 97 14.18 -8.37 2.35
CA ALA A 97 15.48 -8.62 2.97
C ALA A 97 16.66 -8.23 2.05
N ILE A 98 16.58 -8.56 0.76
CA ILE A 98 17.61 -8.17 -0.23
C ILE A 98 17.70 -6.65 -0.34
N ILE A 99 16.56 -5.95 -0.37
CA ILE A 99 16.52 -4.48 -0.46
C ILE A 99 17.08 -3.82 0.81
N GLN A 100 16.83 -4.39 2.00
CA GLN A 100 17.32 -3.83 3.26
C GLN A 100 18.83 -4.06 3.49
N HIS A 101 19.41 -5.10 2.87
CA HIS A 101 20.82 -5.46 3.03
C HIS A 101 21.77 -4.74 2.05
N LYS A 102 21.23 -4.01 1.06
CA LYS A 102 22.00 -3.25 0.07
C LYS A 102 21.81 -1.74 0.28
#